data_AF-A0A1Y3MQ23-F1
#
_entry.id   AF-A0A1Y3MQ23-F1
#
_cell.length_a   1.000
_cell.length_b   1.000
_cell.length_c   1.000
_cell.angle_alpha   90.00
_cell.angle_beta   90.00
_cell.angle_gamma   90.00
#
_symmetry.space_group_name_H-M   'P 1'
#
loop_
_entity.id
_entity.type
_entity.pdbx_description
1 polymer ?
#
loop_
_entity_poly.entity_id
_entity_poly.type
_entity_poly.pdbx_seq_one_letter_code
_entity_poly.pdbx_strand_id
1 'polypeptide(L)'
;MDFELMELRNRSIQYHIAALNGLKNLMEALKTLDNPSDIDNAMITNDELADILNNGESIYQKFVISSNYEKESLELYILFLRNSMGVQAREDTDDRNNKYEKSEKLSSSMNSDPESRKSRIKNGIRFISIAIASGIPYQNITHYEPPVQINIDYLEQEYLKATYPVHSVETSGQTYIQPICNGVVDETRETNYFLVMTKITKYISILYDKKNSKGQLGKITINALDLSNNFIQNIIDNHTNMFYYITIALTIFMIFIITQNYFKEQSNDYADQIIEICENYDVEDESICKKMKRDKSPSIKKAKYFYVGYCFIVAFLLLYPFMTVFLYRTECQSLIALLINMSKVPYYLFSINLFAIEIFVKDRNYYADGEELRFLNERFKTLETLRDDLKDGKYGGKSYVDYEIFSVLHNANKCVRHPFSLGLCDIREFDELYTEELANSNFDYMTIELFSKLKDFINDPPQKRYNLTDQEEVRELYYDILGSPYIQLIRKLSEDIIGHTEQMNQLGISYLENEIDKYKEITIICHATSSIIIFITFYFFVTRPVKKQLRAIDCLTNVTFSIPSSIINSAPKLKNFIENGKLEDS
;
A
#
# COMPACT_ATOMS: atom_id res chain seq x y z
N MET A 1 21.41 -23.68 34.90
CA MET A 1 21.60 -22.39 34.20
C MET A 1 22.54 -22.69 33.05
N ASP A 2 22.11 -22.40 31.83
CA ASP A 2 22.88 -22.70 30.62
C ASP A 2 24.15 -21.84 30.58
N PHE A 3 25.30 -22.49 30.41
CA PHE A 3 26.60 -21.82 30.41
C PHE A 3 26.71 -20.82 29.25
N GLU A 4 26.13 -21.17 28.10
CA GLU A 4 26.10 -20.31 26.91
C GLU A 4 25.29 -19.03 27.15
N LEU A 5 24.15 -19.16 27.84
CA LEU A 5 23.31 -18.01 28.19
C LEU A 5 24.01 -17.06 29.18
N MET A 6 24.76 -17.62 30.13
CA MET A 6 25.55 -16.84 31.07
C MET A 6 26.69 -16.09 30.38
N GLU A 7 27.33 -16.71 29.39
CA GLU A 7 28.37 -16.08 28.57
C GLU A 7 27.79 -14.92 27.73
N LEU A 8 26.65 -15.13 27.07
CA LEU A 8 25.95 -14.10 26.30
C LEU A 8 25.56 -12.90 27.17
N ARG A 9 24.99 -13.15 28.34
CA ARG A 9 24.65 -12.10 29.32
C ARG A 9 25.88 -11.29 29.73
N ASN A 10 26.97 -11.96 30.08
CA ASN A 10 28.21 -11.28 30.50
C ASN A 10 28.81 -10.45 29.37
N ARG A 11 28.81 -10.97 28.13
CA ARG A 11 29.26 -10.21 26.95
C ARG A 11 28.37 -9.01 26.67
N SER A 12 27.05 -9.15 26.72
CA SER A 12 26.10 -8.04 26.59
C SER A 12 26.39 -6.91 27.59
N ILE A 13 26.64 -7.25 28.85
CA ILE A 13 26.99 -6.28 29.90
C ILE A 13 28.34 -5.61 29.60
N GLN A 14 29.35 -6.37 29.17
CA GLN A 14 30.65 -5.82 28.77
C GLN A 14 30.54 -4.81 27.63
N TYR A 15 29.76 -5.13 26.59
CA TYR A 15 29.52 -4.20 25.49
C TYR A 15 28.74 -2.95 25.93
N HIS A 16 27.80 -3.09 26.86
CA HIS A 16 27.10 -1.94 27.44
C HIS A 16 28.08 -1.00 28.16
N ILE A 17 28.95 -1.54 29.01
CA ILE A 17 29.98 -0.76 29.72
C ILE A 17 30.96 -0.12 28.73
N ALA A 18 31.40 -0.88 27.72
CA ALA A 18 32.29 -0.38 26.68
C ALA A 18 31.65 0.79 25.91
N ALA A 19 30.36 0.68 25.56
CA ALA A 19 29.63 1.73 24.87
C ALA A 19 29.51 3.01 25.71
N LEU A 20 29.20 2.88 27.01
CA LEU A 20 29.15 4.02 27.92
C LEU A 20 30.52 4.71 28.07
N ASN A 21 31.60 3.93 28.12
CA ASN A 21 32.95 4.48 28.15
C ASN A 21 33.33 5.12 26.82
N GLY A 22 32.97 4.53 25.68
CA GLY A 22 33.19 5.12 24.36
C GLY A 22 32.45 6.44 24.18
N LEU A 23 31.18 6.51 24.62
CA LEU A 23 30.41 7.77 24.67
C LEU A 23 31.09 8.82 25.55
N LYS A 24 31.58 8.43 26.74
CA LYS A 24 32.31 9.34 27.62
C LYS A 24 33.58 9.86 26.93
N ASN A 25 34.38 8.98 26.33
CA ASN A 25 35.61 9.34 25.64
C ASN A 25 35.34 10.26 24.46
N LEU A 26 34.28 9.98 23.68
CA LEU A 26 33.86 10.86 22.59
C LEU A 26 33.47 12.24 23.12
N MET A 27 32.69 12.30 24.21
CA MET A 27 32.31 13.57 24.83
C MET A 27 33.50 14.33 25.43
N GLU A 28 34.56 13.64 25.86
CA GLU A 28 35.82 14.26 26.29
C GLU A 28 36.62 14.79 25.08
N ALA A 29 36.74 14.01 24.01
CA ALA A 29 37.42 14.42 22.77
C ALA A 29 36.73 15.62 22.10
N LEU A 30 35.39 15.63 22.07
CA LEU A 30 34.60 16.74 21.54
C LEU A 30 34.75 18.04 22.36
N LYS A 31 35.13 17.96 23.64
CA LYS A 31 35.38 19.14 24.48
C LYS A 31 36.73 19.80 24.21
N THR A 32 37.68 19.07 23.61
CA THR A 32 39.05 19.52 23.38
C THR A 32 39.32 19.78 21.89
N LEU A 33 38.31 20.18 21.11
CA LEU A 33 38.43 20.43 19.66
C LEU A 33 39.07 21.81 19.36
N ASP A 34 40.32 22.00 19.77
CA ASP A 34 41.01 23.29 19.59
C ASP A 34 41.87 23.32 18.33
N ASN A 35 42.27 22.17 17.80
CA ASN A 35 43.10 22.06 16.60
C ASN A 35 42.67 20.88 15.68
N PRO A 36 43.15 20.83 14.42
CA PRO A 36 42.76 19.78 13.47
C PRO A 36 43.07 18.35 13.93
N SER A 37 44.13 18.13 14.71
CA SER A 37 44.45 16.79 15.22
C SER A 37 43.46 16.31 16.28
N ASP A 38 42.80 17.23 17.00
CA ASP A 38 41.74 16.88 17.95
C ASP A 38 40.47 16.40 17.22
N ILE A 39 40.20 16.95 16.02
CA ILE A 39 39.11 16.48 15.15
C ILE A 39 39.38 15.05 14.69
N ASP A 40 40.60 14.77 14.22
CA ASP A 40 41.00 13.42 13.81
C ASP A 40 40.86 12.42 14.96
N ASN A 41 41.28 12.80 16.18
CA ASN A 41 41.12 11.97 17.38
C ASN A 41 39.64 11.75 17.76
N ALA A 42 38.79 12.77 17.65
CA ALA A 42 37.36 12.64 17.90
C ALA A 42 36.68 11.73 16.86
N MET A 43 37.10 11.81 15.59
CA MET A 43 36.63 10.91 14.54
C MET A 43 37.02 9.46 14.79
N ILE A 44 38.29 9.19 15.13
CA ILE A 44 38.75 7.85 15.50
C ILE A 44 37.94 7.30 16.68
N THR A 45 37.72 8.11 17.72
CA THR A 45 36.94 7.72 18.90
C THR A 45 35.47 7.43 18.54
N ASN A 46 34.90 8.18 17.60
CA ASN A 46 33.54 7.96 17.11
C ASN A 46 33.42 6.65 16.32
N ASP A 47 34.40 6.34 15.47
CA ASP A 47 34.42 5.09 14.70
C ASP A 47 34.57 3.88 15.63
N GLU A 48 35.45 3.95 16.62
CA GLU A 48 35.59 2.92 17.66
C GLU A 48 34.28 2.72 18.46
N LEU A 49 33.58 3.82 18.80
CA LEU A 49 32.29 3.75 19.47
C LEU A 49 31.23 3.10 18.57
N ALA A 50 31.18 3.43 17.28
CA ALA A 50 30.24 2.84 16.35
C ALA A 50 30.42 1.32 16.23
N ASP A 51 31.66 0.84 16.18
CA ASP A 51 31.97 -0.59 16.18
C ASP A 51 31.54 -1.28 17.48
N ILE A 52 31.74 -0.64 18.64
CA ILE A 52 31.29 -1.16 19.93
C ILE A 52 29.76 -1.25 19.98
N LEU A 53 29.06 -0.22 19.49
CA LEU A 53 27.60 -0.17 19.48
C LEU A 53 27.00 -1.24 18.57
N ASN A 54 27.51 -1.40 17.35
CA ASN A 54 27.06 -2.41 16.38
C ASN A 54 27.27 -3.84 16.90
N ASN A 55 28.46 -4.12 17.43
CA ASN A 55 28.75 -5.43 18.02
C ASN A 55 27.90 -5.69 19.27
N GLY A 56 27.72 -4.66 20.12
CA GLY A 56 26.87 -4.72 21.30
C GLY A 56 25.43 -5.07 20.95
N GLU A 57 24.84 -4.41 19.96
CA GLU A 57 23.48 -4.69 19.50
C GLU A 57 23.33 -6.13 19.01
N SER A 58 24.26 -6.63 18.18
CA SER A 58 24.23 -8.02 17.70
C SER A 58 24.27 -9.04 18.85
N ILE A 59 25.10 -8.79 19.87
CA ILE A 59 25.19 -9.67 21.05
C ILE A 59 23.92 -9.60 21.91
N TYR A 60 23.34 -8.41 22.09
CA TYR A 60 22.06 -8.25 22.79
C TYR A 60 20.89 -8.95 22.08
N GLN A 61 20.80 -8.84 20.75
CA GLN A 61 19.80 -9.56 19.97
C GLN A 61 19.93 -11.08 20.15
N LYS A 62 21.16 -11.62 20.10
CA LYS A 62 21.43 -13.04 20.39
C LYS A 62 21.03 -13.42 21.80
N PHE A 63 21.31 -12.57 22.80
CA PHE A 63 20.94 -12.82 24.19
C PHE A 63 19.42 -12.83 24.38
N VAL A 64 18.68 -11.89 23.79
CA VAL A 64 17.21 -11.83 23.85
C VAL A 64 16.58 -13.05 23.19
N ILE A 65 17.05 -13.46 22.01
CA ILE A 65 16.54 -14.66 21.31
C ILE A 65 16.85 -15.92 22.11
N SER A 66 18.10 -16.08 22.59
CA SER A 66 18.53 -17.30 23.30
C SER A 66 17.89 -17.44 24.69
N SER A 67 17.49 -16.33 25.29
CA SER A 67 16.71 -16.31 26.54
C SER A 67 15.20 -16.43 26.31
N ASN A 68 14.74 -16.71 25.09
CA ASN A 68 13.32 -16.77 24.74
C ASN A 68 12.54 -15.52 25.19
N TYR A 69 13.14 -14.33 25.03
CA TYR A 69 12.52 -13.06 25.40
C TYR A 69 12.15 -12.96 26.88
N GLU A 70 12.95 -13.57 27.77
CA GLU A 70 12.82 -13.37 29.22
C GLU A 70 12.86 -11.89 29.60
N LYS A 71 12.09 -11.51 30.63
CA LYS A 71 11.97 -10.12 31.08
C LYS A 71 13.32 -9.45 31.32
N GLU A 72 14.26 -10.15 31.96
CA GLU A 72 15.59 -9.62 32.27
C GLU A 72 16.41 -9.27 31.01
N SER A 73 16.36 -10.12 29.98
CA SER A 73 17.14 -9.88 28.75
C SER A 73 16.56 -8.71 27.94
N LEU A 74 15.23 -8.58 27.92
CA LEU A 74 14.53 -7.44 27.34
C LEU A 74 14.86 -6.14 28.09
N GLU A 75 14.80 -6.14 29.43
CA GLU A 75 15.14 -4.97 30.24
C GLU A 75 16.59 -4.52 30.01
N LEU A 76 17.54 -5.46 29.97
CA LEU A 76 18.94 -5.15 29.70
C LEU A 76 19.17 -4.61 28.28
N TYR A 77 18.47 -5.16 27.28
CA TYR A 77 18.57 -4.66 25.90
C TYR A 77 17.94 -3.27 25.77
N ILE A 78 16.78 -3.04 26.39
CA ILE A 78 16.13 -1.71 26.43
C ILE A 78 17.05 -0.69 27.11
N LEU A 79 17.70 -1.06 28.22
CA LEU A 79 18.68 -0.20 28.87
C LEU A 79 19.86 0.13 27.95
N PHE A 80 20.38 -0.84 27.19
CA PHE A 80 21.45 -0.61 26.22
C PHE A 80 20.99 0.34 25.10
N LEU A 81 19.82 0.10 24.51
CA LEU A 81 19.24 0.96 23.48
C LEU A 81 19.03 2.39 24.00
N ARG A 82 18.53 2.53 25.21
CA ARG A 82 18.25 3.83 25.83
C ARG A 82 19.52 4.60 26.19
N ASN A 83 20.45 3.95 26.88
CA ASN A 83 21.62 4.62 27.45
C ASN A 83 22.76 4.77 26.45
N SER A 84 22.93 3.81 25.54
CA SER A 84 24.07 3.76 24.62
C SER A 84 23.72 4.15 23.19
N MET A 85 22.52 3.79 22.69
CA MET A 85 22.09 4.10 21.32
C MET A 85 21.20 5.34 21.21
N GLY A 86 20.74 5.89 22.34
CA GLY A 86 19.80 7.01 22.37
C GLY A 86 18.39 6.67 21.83
N VAL A 87 18.07 5.38 21.70
CA VAL A 87 16.77 4.90 21.22
C VAL A 87 15.79 4.85 22.41
N GLN A 88 14.80 5.74 22.42
CA GLN A 88 13.73 5.71 23.43
C GLN A 88 12.77 4.56 23.12
N ALA A 89 12.90 3.42 23.82
CA ALA A 89 11.85 2.41 23.85
C ALA A 89 10.64 2.95 24.63
N ARG A 90 9.44 2.93 24.02
CA ARG A 90 8.20 3.31 24.69
C ARG A 90 7.77 2.20 25.64
N GLU A 91 7.61 2.52 26.93
CA GLU A 91 6.84 1.70 27.87
C GLU A 91 5.35 1.92 27.57
N ASP A 92 4.73 0.98 26.85
CA ASP A 92 3.28 0.89 26.78
C ASP A 92 2.77 0.39 28.14
N THR A 93 2.47 1.33 29.03
CA THR A 93 1.64 1.07 30.22
C THR A 93 0.19 1.31 29.83
N ASP A 94 -0.43 0.31 29.19
CA ASP A 94 -1.89 0.21 29.19
C ASP A 94 -2.32 -1.25 29.36
N ASP A 95 -2.33 -1.66 30.63
CA ASP A 95 -3.08 -2.81 31.10
C ASP A 95 -4.58 -2.53 30.91
N ARG A 96 -5.17 -3.08 29.84
CA ARG A 96 -6.52 -3.66 29.86
C ARG A 96 -6.85 -4.40 28.56
N ASN A 97 -6.94 -5.73 28.70
CA ASN A 97 -7.86 -6.62 27.99
C ASN A 97 -8.50 -6.07 26.71
N ASN A 98 -7.97 -6.43 25.54
CA ASN A 98 -8.84 -6.88 24.46
C ASN A 98 -8.15 -7.88 23.54
N LYS A 99 -8.89 -8.98 23.37
CA LYS A 99 -8.57 -10.22 22.68
C LYS A 99 -8.77 -10.00 21.18
N TYR A 100 -7.70 -10.23 20.41
CA TYR A 100 -7.67 -10.56 18.98
C TYR A 100 -8.82 -10.03 18.09
N GLU A 101 -8.56 -8.94 17.37
CA GLU A 101 -9.16 -8.70 16.05
C GLU A 101 -8.13 -7.99 15.16
N LYS A 102 -7.34 -8.80 14.46
CA LYS A 102 -6.26 -8.37 13.58
C LYS A 102 -6.63 -8.76 12.14
N SER A 103 -7.59 -8.04 11.55
CA SER A 103 -7.86 -8.14 10.10
C SER A 103 -8.52 -6.93 9.44
N GLU A 104 -8.74 -5.80 10.12
CA GLU A 104 -9.43 -4.63 9.50
C GLU A 104 -8.57 -3.37 9.30
N LYS A 105 -7.27 -3.39 9.63
CA LYS A 105 -6.39 -2.21 9.49
C LYS A 105 -5.78 -2.00 8.09
N LEU A 106 -6.35 -2.58 7.04
CA LEU A 106 -5.81 -2.53 5.68
C LEU A 106 -6.50 -1.53 4.73
N SER A 107 -7.48 -0.72 5.17
CA SER A 107 -8.12 0.28 4.30
C SER A 107 -7.61 1.72 4.43
N SER A 108 -6.74 2.05 5.39
CA SER A 108 -6.41 3.46 5.69
C SER A 108 -5.16 4.01 4.98
N SER A 109 -4.58 3.35 3.98
CA SER A 109 -3.35 3.81 3.31
C SER A 109 -3.57 4.62 2.02
N MET A 110 -4.79 5.13 1.77
CA MET A 110 -5.12 5.92 0.56
C MET A 110 -5.47 7.39 0.82
N ASN A 111 -4.96 8.01 1.89
CA ASN A 111 -5.19 9.44 2.12
C ASN A 111 -4.10 10.29 1.45
N SER A 112 -4.42 10.85 0.29
CA SER A 112 -3.70 11.93 -0.38
C SER A 112 -3.96 13.34 0.21
N ASP A 113 -4.87 13.41 1.18
CA ASP A 113 -5.29 14.61 1.93
C ASP A 113 -4.23 15.26 2.88
N PRO A 114 -3.28 14.56 3.52
CA PRO A 114 -2.40 15.15 4.54
C PRO A 114 -1.35 16.09 3.96
N GLU A 115 -0.92 15.81 2.73
CA GLU A 115 0.18 16.52 2.10
C GLU A 115 -0.26 17.78 1.36
N SER A 116 -1.47 17.77 0.79
CA SER A 116 -2.12 18.99 0.31
C SER A 116 -2.28 19.99 1.48
N ARG A 117 -2.71 19.51 2.64
CA ARG A 117 -2.87 20.30 3.88
C ARG A 117 -1.56 20.82 4.45
N LYS A 118 -0.46 20.08 4.28
CA LYS A 118 0.89 20.57 4.63
C LYS A 118 1.30 21.78 3.79
N SER A 119 0.96 21.80 2.50
CA SER A 119 1.19 22.94 1.63
C SER A 119 0.29 24.14 2.01
N ARG A 120 -0.97 23.89 2.42
CA ARG A 120 -1.85 24.92 3.03
C ARG A 120 -1.20 25.59 4.22
N ILE A 121 -0.66 24.77 5.13
CA ILE A 121 -0.01 25.26 6.34
C ILE A 121 1.23 26.08 6.00
N LYS A 122 2.02 25.70 4.98
CA LYS A 122 3.15 26.52 4.53
C LYS A 122 2.73 27.89 4.03
N ASN A 123 1.70 27.94 3.18
CA ASN A 123 1.18 29.21 2.66
C ASN A 123 0.63 30.07 3.79
N GLY A 124 -0.16 29.46 4.68
CA GLY A 124 -0.66 30.11 5.89
C GLY A 124 0.45 30.68 6.76
N ILE A 125 1.48 29.89 7.06
CA ILE A 125 2.64 30.33 7.87
C ILE A 125 3.39 31.47 7.17
N ARG A 126 3.59 31.42 5.86
CA ARG A 126 4.27 32.51 5.12
C ARG A 126 3.46 33.80 5.21
N PHE A 127 2.15 33.72 5.03
CA PHE A 127 1.25 34.87 5.15
C PHE A 127 1.21 35.44 6.59
N ILE A 128 1.10 34.57 7.59
CA ILE A 128 1.18 34.94 9.02
C ILE A 128 2.51 35.62 9.33
N SER A 129 3.63 35.10 8.81
CA SER A 129 4.97 35.67 9.02
C SER A 129 5.09 37.10 8.47
N ILE A 130 4.49 37.37 7.30
CA ILE A 130 4.46 38.70 6.70
C ILE A 130 3.63 39.63 7.60
N ALA A 131 2.43 39.22 8.00
CA ALA A 131 1.55 40.02 8.87
C ALA A 131 2.22 40.37 10.22
N ILE A 132 2.91 39.42 10.85
CA ILE A 132 3.67 39.68 12.09
C ILE A 132 4.80 40.67 11.82
N ALA A 133 5.56 40.49 10.74
CA ALA A 133 6.64 41.42 10.36
C ALA A 133 6.12 42.84 10.06
N SER A 134 4.88 42.98 9.59
CA SER A 134 4.19 44.27 9.41
C SER A 134 3.76 44.94 10.72
N GLY A 135 3.93 44.27 11.87
CA GLY A 135 3.53 44.75 13.20
C GLY A 135 2.09 44.39 13.59
N ILE A 136 1.43 43.46 12.89
CA ILE A 136 0.06 43.01 13.21
C ILE A 136 0.13 41.95 14.33
N PRO A 137 -0.60 42.12 15.45
CA PRO A 137 -0.64 41.13 16.52
C PRO A 137 -1.21 39.79 16.03
N TYR A 138 -0.62 38.68 16.47
CA TYR A 138 -1.00 37.34 16.01
C TYR A 138 -2.48 36.99 16.27
N GLN A 139 -3.06 37.53 17.34
CA GLN A 139 -4.45 37.29 17.72
C GLN A 139 -5.41 37.77 16.62
N ASN A 140 -5.03 38.85 15.93
CA ASN A 140 -5.81 39.40 14.84
C ASN A 140 -5.68 38.52 13.58
N ILE A 141 -4.51 37.91 13.34
CA ILE A 141 -4.23 37.12 12.13
C ILE A 141 -5.06 35.83 12.09
N THR A 142 -5.24 35.15 13.23
CA THR A 142 -6.06 33.93 13.30
C THR A 142 -7.53 34.16 12.96
N HIS A 143 -8.01 35.41 13.04
CA HIS A 143 -9.36 35.77 12.61
C HIS A 143 -9.46 35.95 11.08
N TYR A 144 -8.35 36.29 10.42
CA TYR A 144 -8.29 36.56 8.97
C TYR A 144 -7.93 35.33 8.11
N GLU A 145 -7.41 34.24 8.71
CA GLU A 145 -7.07 32.98 8.01
C GLU A 145 -7.68 31.72 8.71
N PRO A 146 -9.02 31.61 8.82
CA PRO A 146 -9.69 30.42 9.37
C PRO A 146 -9.25 29.06 8.79
N PRO A 147 -8.92 28.94 7.49
CA PRO A 147 -8.47 27.67 6.91
C PRO A 147 -7.21 27.10 7.57
N VAL A 148 -6.30 27.92 8.09
CA VAL A 148 -5.04 27.44 8.69
C VAL A 148 -5.32 26.64 9.96
N GLN A 149 -6.20 27.15 10.83
CA GLN A 149 -6.56 26.48 12.08
C GLN A 149 -7.26 25.14 11.81
N ILE A 150 -8.21 25.12 10.88
CA ILE A 150 -8.94 23.90 10.50
C ILE A 150 -7.99 22.81 9.99
N ASN A 151 -6.93 23.20 9.25
CA ASN A 151 -5.95 22.24 8.75
C ASN A 151 -5.02 21.71 9.85
N ILE A 152 -4.68 22.52 10.85
CA ILE A 152 -3.93 22.08 12.02
C ILE A 152 -4.77 21.08 12.84
N ASP A 153 -6.02 21.43 13.13
CA ASP A 153 -6.93 20.59 13.92
C ASP A 153 -7.13 19.22 13.27
N TYR A 154 -7.31 19.16 11.94
CA TYR A 154 -7.40 17.89 11.22
C TYR A 154 -6.11 17.05 11.30
N LEU A 155 -4.94 17.68 11.12
CA LEU A 155 -3.67 16.94 11.20
C LEU A 155 -3.49 16.29 12.57
N GLU A 156 -3.86 17.00 13.63
CA GLU A 156 -3.75 16.53 15.01
C GLU A 156 -4.80 15.46 15.34
N GLN A 157 -6.06 15.68 14.98
CA GLN A 157 -7.18 14.87 15.46
C GLN A 157 -7.47 13.64 14.59
N GLU A 158 -7.32 13.75 13.27
CA GLU A 158 -7.66 12.70 12.31
C GLU A 158 -6.40 12.02 11.77
N TYR A 159 -5.51 12.81 11.15
CA TYR A 159 -4.41 12.24 10.37
C TYR A 159 -3.38 11.50 11.22
N LEU A 160 -2.77 12.19 12.19
CA LEU A 160 -1.72 11.59 13.04
C LEU A 160 -2.25 10.39 13.83
N LYS A 161 -3.52 10.44 14.23
CA LYS A 161 -4.19 9.36 14.95
C LYS A 161 -4.42 8.12 14.08
N ALA A 162 -4.79 8.32 12.81
CA ALA A 162 -5.04 7.23 11.85
C ALA A 162 -3.76 6.64 11.23
N THR A 163 -2.70 7.44 11.03
CA THR A 163 -1.46 6.98 10.36
C THR A 163 -0.40 6.39 11.27
N TYR A 164 -0.39 6.75 12.57
CA TYR A 164 0.54 6.21 13.56
C TYR A 164 0.68 4.67 13.56
N PRO A 165 -0.39 3.87 13.35
CA PRO A 165 -0.27 2.42 13.35
C PRO A 165 0.27 1.78 12.07
N VAL A 166 0.39 2.53 10.95
CA VAL A 166 0.45 1.94 9.60
C VAL A 166 1.71 2.35 8.81
N HIS A 167 2.34 3.49 9.12
CA HIS A 167 3.57 3.88 8.43
C HIS A 167 4.79 3.13 8.95
N SER A 168 5.62 2.63 8.01
CA SER A 168 6.97 2.15 8.33
C SER A 168 7.77 3.26 9.01
N VAL A 169 8.52 2.91 10.05
CA VAL A 169 9.50 3.77 10.73
C VAL A 169 10.87 3.80 10.02
N GLU A 170 11.04 3.03 8.94
CA GLU A 170 12.27 2.97 8.17
C GLU A 170 12.51 4.30 7.42
N THR A 171 13.79 4.64 7.24
CA THR A 171 14.22 5.85 6.53
C THR A 171 14.20 5.61 5.02
N SER A 172 13.84 6.63 4.25
CA SER A 172 13.66 6.51 2.80
C SER A 172 14.88 6.94 1.97
N GLY A 173 16.09 6.92 2.54
CA GLY A 173 17.31 7.42 1.88
C GLY A 173 17.37 8.95 1.77
N GLN A 174 16.41 9.67 2.35
CA GLN A 174 16.32 11.13 2.23
C GLN A 174 16.93 11.81 3.46
N THR A 175 17.96 12.61 3.24
CA THR A 175 18.62 13.43 4.26
C THR A 175 17.84 14.73 4.48
N TYR A 176 17.47 14.99 5.73
CA TYR A 176 16.73 16.19 6.10
C TYR A 176 17.61 17.14 6.89
N ILE A 177 17.45 18.41 6.60
CA ILE A 177 18.10 19.50 7.29
C ILE A 177 17.28 19.82 8.55
N GLN A 178 17.83 19.58 9.73
CA GLN A 178 17.18 19.88 11.00
C GLN A 178 17.59 21.30 11.46
N PRO A 179 16.70 22.28 11.55
CA PRO A 179 17.04 23.52 12.24
C PRO A 179 16.97 23.31 13.76
N ILE A 180 18.02 23.69 14.49
CA ILE A 180 18.06 23.57 15.97
C ILE A 180 17.45 24.83 16.61
N CYS A 181 17.81 26.01 16.09
CA CYS A 181 17.34 27.33 16.52
C CYS A 181 17.87 28.41 15.55
N ASN A 182 17.50 29.68 15.76
CA ASN A 182 17.81 30.84 14.90
C ASN A 182 19.17 30.77 14.18
N GLY A 183 19.15 30.51 12.87
CA GLY A 183 20.34 30.49 12.03
C GLY A 183 21.18 29.21 12.10
N VAL A 184 21.00 28.35 13.10
CA VAL A 184 21.77 27.12 13.30
C VAL A 184 21.04 25.93 12.70
N VAL A 185 21.76 25.22 11.84
CA VAL A 185 21.30 24.02 11.16
C VAL A 185 22.07 22.86 11.77
N ASP A 186 21.35 21.88 12.31
CA ASP A 186 21.86 20.60 12.76
C ASP A 186 22.43 19.80 11.58
N GLU A 187 23.13 18.72 11.91
CA GLU A 187 23.57 17.74 10.93
C GLU A 187 22.39 17.21 10.09
N THR A 188 22.61 17.11 8.78
CA THR A 188 21.66 16.43 7.90
C THR A 188 21.57 14.98 8.32
N ARG A 189 20.40 14.57 8.82
CA ARG A 189 20.16 13.17 9.21
C ARG A 189 19.06 12.58 8.36
N GLU A 190 19.26 11.32 7.99
CA GLU A 190 18.22 10.52 7.38
C GLU A 190 17.11 10.33 8.42
N THR A 191 15.92 10.87 8.15
CA THR A 191 14.80 10.78 9.07
C THR A 191 13.57 10.26 8.35
N ASN A 192 12.82 9.42 9.03
CA ASN A 192 11.60 8.85 8.54
C ASN A 192 10.51 9.92 8.37
N TYR A 193 9.67 9.77 7.34
CA TYR A 193 8.61 10.72 6.99
C TYR A 193 7.61 11.01 8.12
N PHE A 194 7.25 9.99 8.91
CA PHE A 194 6.35 10.15 10.06
C PHE A 194 6.99 10.98 11.18
N LEU A 195 8.28 10.75 11.48
CA LEU A 195 9.06 11.57 12.42
C LEU A 195 9.16 13.03 11.94
N VAL A 196 9.32 13.23 10.63
CA VAL A 196 9.27 14.57 10.03
C VAL A 196 7.88 15.18 10.16
N MET A 197 6.80 14.43 10.02
CA MET A 197 5.43 14.95 10.17
C MET A 197 5.07 15.27 11.61
N THR A 198 5.37 14.40 12.58
CA THR A 198 5.19 14.70 14.01
C THR A 198 6.08 15.84 14.47
N LYS A 199 7.32 15.90 13.97
CA LYS A 199 8.17 17.07 14.17
C LYS A 199 7.61 18.30 13.48
N ILE A 200 7.04 18.23 12.28
CA ILE A 200 6.39 19.37 11.61
C ILE A 200 5.16 19.81 12.38
N THR A 201 4.34 18.92 12.95
CA THR A 201 3.21 19.30 13.80
C THR A 201 3.68 19.91 15.12
N LYS A 202 4.67 19.30 15.77
CA LYS A 202 5.36 19.85 16.95
C LYS A 202 6.11 21.14 16.62
N TYR A 203 6.61 21.28 15.40
CA TYR A 203 7.27 22.46 14.92
C TYR A 203 6.25 23.46 14.43
N ILE A 204 5.03 23.14 14.01
CA ILE A 204 3.95 24.08 13.68
C ILE A 204 3.47 24.73 14.98
N SER A 205 3.44 23.97 16.08
CA SER A 205 3.25 24.54 17.41
C SER A 205 4.47 25.30 17.96
N ILE A 206 5.68 25.10 17.40
CA ILE A 206 6.91 25.87 17.71
C ILE A 206 7.23 26.97 16.65
N LEU A 207 6.66 26.92 15.43
CA LEU A 207 6.89 27.74 14.20
C LEU A 207 6.09 29.05 14.30
N TYR A 208 6.10 29.57 15.52
CA TYR A 208 6.23 30.99 15.78
C TYR A 208 7.58 31.57 15.30
N ASP A 209 8.52 30.81 14.70
CA ASP A 209 9.55 31.42 13.85
C ASP A 209 10.25 30.48 12.83
N LYS A 210 10.63 31.09 11.69
CA LYS A 210 11.28 30.65 10.42
C LYS A 210 11.95 29.25 10.30
N LYS A 211 11.53 28.49 9.26
CA LYS A 211 12.34 28.04 8.08
C LYS A 211 11.63 26.90 7.32
N ASN A 212 10.99 27.18 6.16
CA ASN A 212 10.68 26.14 5.16
C ASN A 212 10.38 26.67 3.73
N SER A 213 11.18 27.60 3.23
CA SER A 213 10.91 28.38 2.00
C SER A 213 11.29 27.72 0.66
N LYS A 214 11.94 26.55 0.61
CA LYS A 214 12.47 26.00 -0.68
C LYS A 214 11.61 24.93 -1.38
N GLY A 215 10.35 24.74 -1.00
CA GLY A 215 9.45 23.83 -1.74
C GLY A 215 9.85 22.33 -1.76
N GLN A 216 10.87 21.90 -1.02
CA GLN A 216 11.41 20.52 -1.03
C GLN A 216 10.37 19.45 -0.64
N LEU A 217 9.41 19.82 0.20
CA LEU A 217 8.34 18.93 0.65
C LEU A 217 7.39 18.53 -0.49
N GLY A 218 7.24 19.34 -1.52
CA GLY A 218 6.39 19.04 -2.66
C GLY A 218 6.89 17.87 -3.52
N LYS A 219 8.20 17.76 -3.68
CA LYS A 219 8.81 16.63 -4.38
C LYS A 219 8.61 15.33 -3.62
N ILE A 220 8.66 15.38 -2.29
CA ILE A 220 8.40 14.23 -1.41
C ILE A 220 6.96 13.78 -1.57
N THR A 221 6.02 14.72 -1.66
CA THR A 221 4.59 14.43 -1.85
C THR A 221 4.31 13.72 -3.17
N ILE A 222 4.84 14.26 -4.27
CA ILE A 222 4.70 13.62 -5.59
C ILE A 222 5.34 12.23 -5.55
N ASN A 223 6.52 12.09 -4.94
CA ASN A 223 7.19 10.80 -4.81
C ASN A 223 6.39 9.81 -3.95
N ALA A 224 5.74 10.24 -2.87
CA ALA A 224 4.93 9.38 -2.00
C ALA A 224 3.67 8.87 -2.72
N LEU A 225 3.03 9.74 -3.50
CA LEU A 225 1.91 9.36 -4.37
C LEU A 225 2.34 8.37 -5.47
N ASP A 226 3.49 8.62 -6.11
CA ASP A 226 4.04 7.72 -7.13
C ASP A 226 4.49 6.37 -6.53
N LEU A 227 5.06 6.37 -5.31
CA LEU A 227 5.39 5.15 -4.55
C LEU A 227 4.14 4.34 -4.20
N SER A 228 3.07 5.02 -3.77
CA SER A 228 1.79 4.36 -3.47
C SER A 228 1.19 3.73 -4.73
N ASN A 229 1.26 4.41 -5.88
CA ASN A 229 0.87 3.85 -7.16
C ASN A 229 1.68 2.59 -7.48
N ASN A 230 3.01 2.67 -7.38
CA ASN A 230 3.89 1.54 -7.68
C ASN A 230 3.65 0.36 -6.75
N PHE A 231 3.38 0.61 -5.47
CA PHE A 231 3.04 -0.43 -4.50
C PHE A 231 1.74 -1.16 -4.87
N ILE A 232 0.68 -0.40 -5.19
CA ILE A 232 -0.61 -0.97 -5.62
C ILE A 232 -0.44 -1.76 -6.92
N GLN A 233 0.27 -1.22 -7.91
CA GLN A 233 0.56 -1.90 -9.17
C GLN A 233 1.33 -3.20 -8.94
N ASN A 234 2.34 -3.19 -8.08
CA ASN A 234 3.12 -4.38 -7.74
C ASN A 234 2.25 -5.46 -7.08
N ILE A 235 1.33 -5.09 -6.17
CA ILE A 235 0.38 -6.06 -5.60
C ILE A 235 -0.48 -6.70 -6.71
N ILE A 236 -1.04 -5.89 -7.60
CA ILE A 236 -1.90 -6.39 -8.69
C ILE A 236 -1.12 -7.29 -9.65
N ASP A 237 0.11 -6.91 -10.00
CA ASP A 237 0.98 -7.70 -10.85
C ASP A 237 1.40 -9.01 -10.18
N ASN A 238 1.68 -9.01 -8.88
CA ASN A 238 1.97 -10.23 -8.13
C ASN A 238 0.79 -11.21 -8.12
N HIS A 239 -0.44 -10.72 -7.90
CA HIS A 239 -1.64 -11.55 -7.99
C HIS A 239 -1.87 -12.08 -9.41
N THR A 240 -1.62 -11.26 -10.43
CA THR A 240 -1.72 -11.66 -11.84
C THR A 240 -0.69 -12.76 -12.18
N ASN A 241 0.55 -12.60 -11.72
CA ASN A 241 1.62 -13.58 -11.91
C ASN A 241 1.30 -14.90 -11.19
N MET A 242 0.75 -14.83 -9.98
CA MET A 242 0.29 -16.01 -9.24
C MET A 242 -0.76 -16.80 -10.04
N PHE A 243 -1.73 -16.12 -10.66
CA PHE A 243 -2.69 -16.76 -11.56
C PHE A 243 -2.01 -17.49 -12.72
N TYR A 244 -1.04 -16.85 -13.39
CA TYR A 244 -0.32 -17.48 -14.49
C TYR A 244 0.51 -18.70 -14.02
N TYR A 245 1.18 -18.61 -12.87
CA TYR A 245 1.93 -19.74 -12.31
C TYR A 245 1.03 -20.93 -11.99
N ILE A 246 -0.13 -20.69 -11.37
CA ILE A 246 -1.12 -21.74 -11.08
C ILE A 246 -1.63 -22.35 -12.41
N THR A 247 -1.93 -21.52 -13.40
CA THR A 247 -2.39 -21.97 -14.72
C THR A 247 -1.35 -22.87 -15.42
N ILE A 248 -0.08 -22.48 -15.40
CA ILE A 248 1.02 -23.27 -15.99
C ILE A 248 1.17 -24.59 -15.25
N ALA A 249 1.20 -24.57 -13.91
CA ALA A 249 1.31 -25.78 -13.08
C ALA A 249 0.16 -26.76 -13.34
N LEU A 250 -1.08 -26.26 -13.41
CA LEU A 250 -2.25 -27.07 -13.77
C LEU A 250 -2.13 -27.63 -15.19
N THR A 251 -1.65 -26.85 -16.15
CA THR A 251 -1.47 -27.30 -17.54
C THR A 251 -0.43 -28.43 -17.64
N ILE A 252 0.71 -28.30 -16.94
CA ILE A 252 1.74 -29.35 -16.87
C ILE A 252 1.17 -30.61 -16.23
N PHE A 253 0.45 -30.48 -15.11
CA PHE A 253 -0.20 -31.59 -14.44
C PHE A 253 -1.21 -32.30 -15.36
N MET A 254 -2.00 -31.54 -16.13
CA MET A 254 -2.93 -32.08 -17.11
C MET A 254 -2.22 -32.87 -18.22
N ILE A 255 -1.13 -32.34 -18.77
CA ILE A 255 -0.31 -33.03 -19.77
C ILE A 255 0.26 -34.33 -19.18
N PHE A 256 0.76 -34.29 -17.95
CA PHE A 256 1.26 -35.48 -17.25
C PHE A 256 0.17 -36.55 -17.10
N ILE A 257 -1.03 -36.18 -16.64
CA ILE A 257 -2.16 -37.11 -16.51
C ILE A 257 -2.60 -37.69 -17.86
N ILE A 258 -2.60 -36.90 -18.93
CA ILE A 258 -2.99 -37.35 -20.28
C ILE A 258 -1.98 -38.34 -20.86
N THR A 259 -0.69 -38.09 -20.63
CA THR A 259 0.43 -38.87 -21.15
C THR A 259 0.67 -40.18 -20.40
N GLN A 260 0.34 -40.24 -19.10
CA GLN A 260 0.42 -41.47 -18.33
C GLN A 260 -0.57 -42.53 -18.84
N ASN A 261 -0.08 -43.74 -19.14
CA ASN A 261 -0.89 -44.90 -19.55
C ASN A 261 -1.60 -45.58 -18.35
N TYR A 262 -1.78 -44.87 -17.24
CA TYR A 262 -2.20 -45.40 -15.94
C TYR A 262 -3.48 -46.26 -15.98
N PHE A 263 -4.40 -45.97 -16.90
CA PHE A 263 -5.68 -46.69 -17.03
C PHE A 263 -5.67 -47.86 -18.02
N LYS A 264 -4.56 -48.12 -18.73
CA LYS A 264 -4.58 -48.95 -19.94
C LYS A 264 -4.36 -50.45 -19.71
N GLU A 265 -3.80 -50.86 -18.57
CA GLU A 265 -3.34 -52.25 -18.38
C GLU A 265 -4.11 -53.00 -17.28
N GLN A 266 -4.12 -52.56 -16.02
CA GLN A 266 -4.59 -53.43 -14.93
C GLN A 266 -6.10 -53.80 -14.93
N SER A 267 -7.01 -52.89 -15.25
CA SER A 267 -8.45 -53.16 -15.06
C SER A 267 -9.05 -54.13 -16.08
N ASN A 268 -8.50 -54.19 -17.29
CA ASN A 268 -9.01 -55.11 -18.33
C ASN A 268 -8.48 -56.49 -18.10
N ASP A 269 -7.19 -56.58 -17.74
CA ASP A 269 -6.55 -57.83 -17.38
C ASP A 269 -7.37 -58.54 -16.30
N TYR A 270 -7.80 -57.87 -15.22
CA TYR A 270 -8.62 -58.53 -14.20
C TYR A 270 -10.01 -58.95 -14.68
N ALA A 271 -10.71 -58.12 -15.47
CA ALA A 271 -12.05 -58.46 -15.95
C ALA A 271 -12.03 -59.62 -16.95
N ASP A 272 -11.08 -59.62 -17.88
CA ASP A 272 -10.88 -60.67 -18.86
C ASP A 272 -10.40 -61.96 -18.17
N GLN A 273 -9.51 -61.85 -17.17
CA GLN A 273 -9.06 -62.99 -16.35
C GLN A 273 -10.20 -63.60 -15.51
N ILE A 274 -11.12 -62.79 -14.96
CA ILE A 274 -12.31 -63.29 -14.27
C ILE A 274 -13.21 -64.09 -15.22
N ILE A 275 -13.45 -63.57 -16.43
CA ILE A 275 -14.27 -64.26 -17.44
C ILE A 275 -13.62 -65.59 -17.83
N GLU A 276 -12.31 -65.60 -18.05
CA GLU A 276 -11.55 -66.81 -18.39
C GLU A 276 -11.61 -67.86 -17.27
N ILE A 277 -11.46 -67.46 -16.00
CA ILE A 277 -11.56 -68.38 -14.85
C ILE A 277 -12.98 -68.96 -14.76
N CYS A 278 -14.01 -68.12 -14.90
CA CYS A 278 -15.39 -68.59 -14.79
C CYS A 278 -15.79 -69.52 -15.95
N GLU A 279 -15.24 -69.33 -17.15
CA GLU A 279 -15.49 -70.21 -18.30
C GLU A 279 -14.75 -71.56 -18.19
N ASN A 280 -13.54 -71.58 -17.62
CA ASN A 280 -12.71 -72.78 -17.60
C ASN A 280 -12.96 -73.72 -16.42
N TYR A 281 -13.48 -73.23 -15.29
CA TYR A 281 -13.59 -74.01 -14.04
C TYR A 281 -15.03 -74.30 -13.60
N ASP A 282 -16.02 -74.04 -14.48
CA ASP A 282 -17.45 -74.35 -14.27
C ASP A 282 -17.97 -73.90 -12.89
N VAL A 283 -17.54 -72.70 -12.46
CA VAL A 283 -17.95 -72.11 -11.19
C VAL A 283 -19.41 -71.71 -11.32
N GLU A 284 -20.31 -72.40 -10.60
CA GLU A 284 -21.74 -72.06 -10.51
C GLU A 284 -21.89 -70.69 -9.83
N ASP A 285 -21.78 -69.63 -10.62
CA ASP A 285 -21.95 -68.28 -10.11
C ASP A 285 -23.43 -67.90 -10.19
N GLU A 286 -24.08 -67.80 -9.02
CA GLU A 286 -25.47 -67.38 -8.87
C GLU A 286 -25.66 -65.96 -9.44
N SER A 287 -26.11 -65.89 -10.69
CA SER A 287 -26.63 -64.68 -11.37
C SER A 287 -25.65 -63.56 -11.76
N ILE A 288 -24.42 -63.51 -11.25
CA ILE A 288 -23.50 -62.36 -11.43
C ILE A 288 -22.72 -62.43 -12.76
N CYS A 289 -22.03 -63.53 -13.06
CA CYS A 289 -21.30 -63.71 -14.33
C CYS A 289 -22.18 -63.58 -15.60
N LYS A 290 -23.44 -64.03 -15.55
CA LYS A 290 -24.38 -63.90 -16.68
C LYS A 290 -24.78 -62.44 -16.95
N LYS A 291 -24.76 -61.56 -15.93
CA LYS A 291 -24.96 -60.11 -16.09
C LYS A 291 -23.73 -59.44 -16.69
N MET A 292 -22.53 -59.82 -16.26
CA MET A 292 -21.27 -59.29 -16.81
C MET A 292 -21.10 -59.60 -18.31
N LYS A 293 -21.51 -60.78 -18.79
CA LYS A 293 -21.46 -61.14 -20.22
C LYS A 293 -22.40 -60.32 -21.13
N ARG A 294 -23.48 -59.72 -20.59
CA ARG A 294 -24.48 -58.96 -21.38
C ARG A 294 -24.13 -57.49 -21.54
N ASP A 295 -23.48 -56.88 -20.55
CA ASP A 295 -22.99 -55.51 -20.66
C ASP A 295 -21.62 -55.53 -21.34
N LYS A 296 -21.60 -55.49 -22.69
CA LYS A 296 -20.36 -55.21 -23.45
C LYS A 296 -19.70 -54.01 -22.79
N SER A 297 -18.50 -54.22 -22.24
CA SER A 297 -17.84 -53.24 -21.40
C SER A 297 -17.81 -51.89 -22.13
N PRO A 298 -18.25 -50.78 -21.51
CA PRO A 298 -18.10 -49.48 -22.12
C PRO A 298 -16.62 -49.31 -22.43
N SER A 299 -16.29 -49.12 -23.71
CA SER A 299 -14.91 -49.07 -24.20
C SER A 299 -14.05 -48.23 -23.24
N ILE A 300 -12.95 -48.79 -22.74
CA ILE A 300 -11.98 -48.14 -21.84
C ILE A 300 -11.57 -46.76 -22.35
N LYS A 301 -11.52 -46.60 -23.69
CA LYS A 301 -11.29 -45.31 -24.34
C LYS A 301 -12.28 -44.25 -23.84
N LYS A 302 -13.56 -44.58 -23.73
CA LYS A 302 -14.62 -43.70 -23.23
C LYS A 302 -14.39 -43.31 -21.77
N ALA A 303 -14.03 -44.24 -20.90
CA ALA A 303 -13.72 -43.94 -19.49
C ALA A 303 -12.49 -43.02 -19.36
N LYS A 304 -11.43 -43.26 -20.17
CA LYS A 304 -10.26 -42.39 -20.25
C LYS A 304 -10.64 -40.97 -20.69
N TYR A 305 -11.43 -40.83 -21.76
CA TYR A 305 -11.88 -39.52 -22.23
C TYR A 305 -12.74 -38.79 -21.18
N PHE A 306 -13.61 -39.51 -20.46
CA PHE A 306 -14.38 -38.92 -19.36
C PHE A 306 -13.49 -38.44 -18.22
N TYR A 307 -12.48 -39.20 -17.82
CA TYR A 307 -11.55 -38.80 -16.77
C TYR A 307 -10.72 -37.58 -17.19
N VAL A 308 -10.18 -37.58 -18.41
CA VAL A 308 -9.46 -36.41 -18.96
C VAL A 308 -10.37 -35.18 -19.00
N GLY A 309 -11.62 -35.33 -19.47
CA GLY A 309 -12.62 -34.26 -19.45
C GLY A 309 -12.93 -33.76 -18.04
N TYR A 310 -13.05 -34.65 -17.05
CA TYR A 310 -13.20 -34.30 -15.65
C TYR A 310 -12.01 -33.48 -15.13
N CYS A 311 -10.78 -33.87 -15.44
CA CYS A 311 -9.60 -33.11 -15.02
C CYS A 311 -9.58 -31.69 -15.64
N PHE A 312 -10.01 -31.52 -16.90
CA PHE A 312 -10.17 -30.19 -17.51
C PHE A 312 -11.24 -29.36 -16.80
N ILE A 313 -12.38 -29.97 -16.45
CA ILE A 313 -13.46 -29.30 -15.71
C ILE A 313 -12.94 -28.84 -14.34
N VAL A 314 -12.23 -29.70 -13.60
CA VAL A 314 -11.66 -29.34 -12.29
C VAL A 314 -10.63 -28.22 -12.43
N ALA A 315 -9.71 -28.30 -13.40
CA ALA A 315 -8.72 -27.26 -13.63
C ALA A 315 -9.39 -25.91 -13.96
N PHE A 316 -10.41 -25.91 -14.80
CA PHE A 316 -11.19 -24.71 -15.10
C PHE A 316 -11.89 -24.15 -13.85
N LEU A 317 -12.54 -25.00 -13.05
CA LEU A 317 -13.23 -24.57 -11.82
C LEU A 317 -12.26 -24.05 -10.76
N LEU A 318 -11.03 -24.57 -10.70
CA LEU A 318 -9.98 -24.06 -9.82
C LEU A 318 -9.47 -22.68 -10.28
N LEU A 319 -9.43 -22.43 -11.59
CA LEU A 319 -8.99 -21.14 -12.16
C LEU A 319 -10.10 -20.08 -12.15
N TYR A 320 -11.36 -20.48 -12.22
CA TYR A 320 -12.51 -19.58 -12.36
C TYR A 320 -12.57 -18.46 -11.30
N PRO A 321 -12.38 -18.72 -9.99
CA PRO A 321 -12.37 -17.67 -8.98
C PRO A 321 -11.27 -16.62 -9.20
N PHE A 322 -10.12 -17.00 -9.75
CA PHE A 322 -9.02 -16.09 -10.03
C PHE A 322 -9.28 -15.19 -11.25
N MET A 323 -10.16 -15.61 -12.17
CA MET A 323 -10.51 -14.80 -13.34
C MET A 323 -11.21 -13.49 -12.97
N THR A 324 -11.80 -13.42 -11.77
CA THR A 324 -12.45 -12.21 -11.24
C THR A 324 -11.48 -11.03 -11.14
N VAL A 325 -10.18 -11.28 -10.90
CA VAL A 325 -9.14 -10.23 -10.83
C VAL A 325 -9.08 -9.41 -12.12
N PHE A 326 -9.25 -10.05 -13.29
CA PHE A 326 -9.15 -9.38 -14.58
C PHE A 326 -10.32 -8.46 -14.89
N LEU A 327 -11.52 -8.79 -14.39
CA LEU A 327 -12.70 -7.93 -14.52
C LEU A 327 -12.51 -6.63 -13.74
N TYR A 328 -11.83 -6.72 -12.60
CA TYR A 328 -11.64 -5.62 -11.66
C TYR A 328 -10.43 -4.74 -11.99
N ARG A 329 -9.39 -5.36 -12.56
CA ARG A 329 -8.09 -4.74 -12.78
C ARG A 329 -8.20 -3.44 -13.58
N THR A 330 -8.86 -3.46 -14.73
CA THR A 330 -8.84 -2.31 -15.65
C THR A 330 -9.53 -1.09 -15.05
N GLU A 331 -10.73 -1.26 -14.49
CA GLU A 331 -11.49 -0.13 -13.92
C GLU A 331 -10.80 0.47 -12.69
N CYS A 332 -10.34 -0.38 -11.77
CA CYS A 332 -9.77 0.13 -10.53
C CYS A 332 -8.35 0.66 -10.70
N GLN A 333 -7.53 0.07 -11.57
CA GLN A 333 -6.24 0.68 -11.91
C GLN A 333 -6.42 2.05 -12.55
N SER A 334 -7.43 2.19 -13.42
CA SER A 334 -7.74 3.45 -14.08
C SER A 334 -8.23 4.51 -13.10
N LEU A 335 -9.14 4.15 -12.20
CA LEU A 335 -9.63 5.08 -11.18
C LEU A 335 -8.52 5.45 -10.18
N ILE A 336 -7.73 4.48 -9.69
CA ILE A 336 -6.61 4.75 -8.77
C ILE A 336 -5.60 5.71 -9.42
N ALA A 337 -5.21 5.45 -10.67
CA ALA A 337 -4.30 6.34 -11.40
C ALA A 337 -4.90 7.75 -11.58
N LEU A 338 -6.20 7.85 -11.87
CA LEU A 338 -6.91 9.13 -11.91
C LEU A 338 -6.83 9.85 -10.56
N LEU A 339 -7.23 9.21 -9.46
CA LEU A 339 -7.27 9.80 -8.11
C LEU A 339 -5.89 10.27 -7.63
N ILE A 340 -4.85 9.49 -7.92
CA ILE A 340 -3.46 9.84 -7.60
C ILE A 340 -3.04 11.11 -8.32
N ASN A 341 -3.38 11.26 -9.60
CA ASN A 341 -3.03 12.46 -10.36
C ASN A 341 -3.95 13.64 -10.04
N MET A 342 -5.22 13.41 -9.74
CA MET A 342 -6.13 14.43 -9.18
C MET A 342 -5.56 15.00 -7.86
N SER A 343 -5.02 14.14 -7.01
CA SER A 343 -4.40 14.56 -5.74
C SER A 343 -3.18 15.50 -5.90
N LYS A 344 -2.58 15.58 -7.09
CA LYS A 344 -1.50 16.52 -7.40
C LYS A 344 -2.02 17.95 -7.66
N VAL A 345 -3.30 18.11 -8.03
CA VAL A 345 -3.92 19.43 -8.31
C VAL A 345 -3.82 20.38 -7.12
N PRO A 346 -4.27 20.01 -5.89
CA PRO A 346 -4.09 20.86 -4.72
C PRO A 346 -2.64 21.27 -4.48
N TYR A 347 -1.69 20.36 -4.63
CA TYR A 347 -0.27 20.65 -4.45
C TYR A 347 0.22 21.77 -5.38
N TYR A 348 -0.12 21.69 -6.67
CA TYR A 348 0.27 22.72 -7.63
C TYR A 348 -0.45 24.05 -7.38
N LEU A 349 -1.73 24.02 -7.02
CA LEU A 349 -2.49 25.22 -6.64
C LEU A 349 -1.88 25.94 -5.44
N PHE A 350 -1.46 25.20 -4.40
CA PHE A 350 -0.75 25.82 -3.28
C PHE A 350 0.60 26.40 -3.69
N SER A 351 1.33 25.70 -4.55
CA SER A 351 2.61 26.22 -5.08
C SER A 351 2.40 27.51 -5.88
N ILE A 352 1.34 27.57 -6.69
CA ILE A 352 0.95 28.75 -7.46
C ILE A 352 0.60 29.91 -6.52
N ASN A 353 -0.25 29.68 -5.51
CA ASN A 353 -0.58 30.69 -4.50
C ASN A 353 0.67 31.23 -3.79
N LEU A 354 1.60 30.35 -3.43
CA LEU A 354 2.86 30.74 -2.80
C LEU A 354 3.68 31.66 -3.71
N PHE A 355 3.95 31.22 -4.95
CA PHE A 355 4.81 31.98 -5.86
C PHE A 355 4.13 33.26 -6.35
N ALA A 356 2.80 33.30 -6.40
CA ALA A 356 2.06 34.53 -6.67
C ALA A 356 2.29 35.58 -5.57
N ILE A 357 2.35 35.16 -4.30
CA ILE A 357 2.74 36.05 -3.19
C ILE A 357 4.23 36.41 -3.27
N GLU A 358 5.12 35.46 -3.55
CA GLU A 358 6.56 35.74 -3.65
C GLU A 358 6.91 36.75 -4.75
N ILE A 359 6.10 36.87 -5.81
CA ILE A 359 6.24 37.92 -6.83
C ILE A 359 6.05 39.33 -6.25
N PHE A 360 5.29 39.50 -5.18
CA PHE A 360 5.22 40.77 -4.44
C PHE A 360 6.42 40.95 -3.51
N VAL A 361 6.76 39.89 -2.77
CA VAL A 361 7.80 39.93 -1.73
C VAL A 361 9.19 40.12 -2.33
N LYS A 362 9.50 39.46 -3.45
CA LYS A 362 10.82 39.45 -4.13
C LYS A 362 11.98 39.22 -3.17
N ASP A 363 11.88 38.18 -2.34
CA ASP A 363 12.86 37.88 -1.28
C ASP A 363 14.20 37.40 -1.85
N ARG A 364 15.12 38.34 -2.05
CA ARG A 364 16.47 38.10 -2.61
C ARG A 364 17.36 37.21 -1.77
N ASN A 365 17.01 36.95 -0.51
CA ASN A 365 17.76 36.00 0.32
C ASN A 365 17.51 34.55 -0.10
N TYR A 366 16.39 34.29 -0.77
CA TYR A 366 15.97 32.94 -1.15
C TYR A 366 15.89 32.72 -2.66
N TYR A 367 15.55 33.76 -3.42
CA TYR A 367 15.33 33.68 -4.86
C TYR A 367 16.21 34.68 -5.62
N ALA A 368 16.74 34.25 -6.76
CA ALA A 368 17.37 35.18 -7.70
C ALA A 368 16.30 36.06 -8.36
N ASP A 369 16.66 37.25 -8.83
CA ASP A 369 15.72 38.17 -9.50
C ASP A 369 15.00 37.46 -10.67
N GLY A 370 13.66 37.41 -10.63
CA GLY A 370 12.82 36.79 -11.65
C GLY A 370 12.65 35.28 -11.51
N GLU A 371 13.27 34.66 -10.50
CA GLU A 371 13.16 33.22 -10.26
C GLU A 371 11.77 32.84 -9.74
N GLU A 372 11.15 33.69 -8.94
CA GLU A 372 9.78 33.55 -8.45
C GLU A 372 8.76 33.46 -9.59
N LEU A 373 8.89 34.32 -10.61
CA LEU A 373 8.04 34.31 -11.80
C LEU A 373 8.30 33.06 -12.66
N ARG A 374 9.56 32.66 -12.78
CA ARG A 374 9.95 31.41 -13.46
C ARG A 374 9.27 30.20 -12.80
N PHE A 375 9.32 30.10 -11.47
CA PHE A 375 8.68 29.01 -10.73
C PHE A 375 7.16 29.06 -10.81
N LEU A 376 6.54 30.24 -10.73
CA LEU A 376 5.10 30.39 -10.95
C LEU A 376 4.70 29.86 -12.32
N ASN A 377 5.39 30.28 -13.39
CA ASN A 377 5.11 29.87 -14.76
C ASN A 377 5.33 28.35 -14.97
N GLU A 378 6.38 27.78 -14.37
CA GLU A 378 6.63 26.33 -14.41
C GLU A 378 5.48 25.55 -13.76
N ARG A 379 5.02 25.98 -12.57
CA ARG A 379 3.93 25.33 -11.85
C ARG A 379 2.59 25.50 -12.56
N PHE A 380 2.33 26.67 -13.12
CA PHE A 380 1.17 26.94 -13.96
C PHE A 380 1.11 25.97 -15.16
N LYS A 381 2.18 25.89 -15.97
CA LYS A 381 2.23 24.97 -17.12
C LYS A 381 2.09 23.50 -16.73
N THR A 382 2.68 23.12 -15.59
CA THR A 382 2.55 21.75 -15.08
C THR A 382 1.11 21.43 -14.70
N LEU A 383 0.42 22.35 -14.02
CA LEU A 383 -0.98 22.19 -13.65
C LEU A 383 -1.91 22.20 -14.87
N GLU A 384 -1.64 23.05 -15.86
CA GLU A 384 -2.37 23.08 -17.14
C GLU A 384 -2.25 21.73 -17.86
N THR A 385 -1.02 21.22 -18.03
CA THR A 385 -0.77 19.91 -18.63
C THR A 385 -1.44 18.79 -17.85
N LEU A 386 -1.35 18.81 -16.51
CA LEU A 386 -1.99 17.82 -15.65
C LEU A 386 -3.51 17.81 -15.84
N ARG A 387 -4.14 19.00 -15.91
CA ARG A 387 -5.58 19.14 -16.13
C ARG A 387 -5.99 18.55 -17.47
N ASP A 388 -5.26 18.87 -18.53
CA ASP A 388 -5.59 18.37 -19.87
C ASP A 388 -5.40 16.85 -19.94
N ASP A 389 -4.32 16.32 -19.36
CA ASP A 389 -4.08 14.88 -19.23
C ASP A 389 -5.20 14.16 -18.44
N LEU A 390 -5.72 14.76 -17.37
CA LEU A 390 -6.85 14.26 -16.59
C LEU A 390 -8.15 14.27 -17.39
N LYS A 391 -8.38 15.32 -18.18
CA LYS A 391 -9.58 15.49 -19.02
C LYS A 391 -9.58 14.54 -20.20
N ASP A 392 -8.43 14.32 -20.83
CA ASP A 392 -8.26 13.44 -21.97
C ASP A 392 -8.19 11.95 -21.58
N GLY A 393 -8.27 11.65 -20.27
CA GLY A 393 -8.28 10.29 -19.76
C GLY A 393 -6.92 9.58 -19.87
N LYS A 394 -5.81 10.32 -19.90
CA LYS A 394 -4.46 9.74 -20.03
C LYS A 394 -4.11 8.76 -18.90
N TYR A 395 -4.65 8.99 -17.70
CA TYR A 395 -4.38 8.20 -16.50
C TYR A 395 -5.41 7.09 -16.26
N GLY A 396 -5.78 6.33 -17.29
CA GLY A 396 -6.75 5.23 -17.15
C GLY A 396 -7.78 5.07 -18.28
N GLY A 397 -7.67 5.82 -19.36
CA GLY A 397 -8.51 5.72 -20.55
C GLY A 397 -9.89 6.36 -20.45
N LYS A 398 -10.36 6.74 -19.26
CA LYS A 398 -11.62 7.47 -19.04
C LYS A 398 -11.33 8.88 -18.50
N SER A 399 -12.05 9.89 -18.99
CA SER A 399 -12.04 11.23 -18.39
C SER A 399 -12.65 11.18 -16.99
N TYR A 400 -12.27 12.08 -16.09
CA TYR A 400 -12.98 12.22 -14.81
C TYR A 400 -14.47 12.55 -15.02
N VAL A 401 -14.83 13.17 -16.14
CA VAL A 401 -16.24 13.46 -16.50
C VAL A 401 -17.04 12.19 -16.84
N ASP A 402 -16.36 11.12 -17.27
CA ASP A 402 -16.99 9.87 -17.69
C ASP A 402 -17.29 8.93 -16.52
N TYR A 403 -16.78 9.22 -15.31
CA TYR A 403 -17.07 8.44 -14.12
C TYR A 403 -18.42 8.86 -13.52
N GLU A 404 -19.39 7.95 -13.58
CA GLU A 404 -20.75 8.19 -13.05
C GLU A 404 -20.75 8.61 -11.58
N ILE A 405 -19.81 8.10 -10.78
CA ILE A 405 -19.63 8.47 -9.37
C ILE A 405 -19.35 9.96 -9.15
N PHE A 406 -18.84 10.68 -10.16
CA PHE A 406 -18.56 12.11 -10.08
C PHE A 406 -19.68 12.99 -10.67
N SER A 407 -20.73 12.38 -11.27
CA SER A 407 -21.88 13.11 -11.83
C SER A 407 -22.57 14.02 -10.81
N VAL A 408 -22.56 13.66 -9.53
CA VAL A 408 -23.10 14.46 -8.42
C VAL A 408 -22.35 15.79 -8.28
N LEU A 409 -21.06 15.81 -8.60
CA LEU A 409 -20.22 17.02 -8.52
C LEU A 409 -20.31 17.88 -9.77
N HIS A 410 -20.52 17.28 -10.94
CA HIS A 410 -20.69 18.01 -12.20
C HIS A 410 -21.99 18.82 -12.25
N ASN A 411 -23.03 18.33 -11.58
CA ASN A 411 -24.35 18.96 -11.52
C ASN A 411 -24.59 19.74 -10.21
N ALA A 412 -23.55 19.90 -9.38
CA ALA A 412 -23.67 20.61 -8.12
C ALA A 412 -23.70 22.13 -8.37
N ASN A 413 -24.87 22.75 -8.20
CA ASN A 413 -25.03 24.21 -8.21
C ASN A 413 -24.73 24.83 -6.83
N LYS A 414 -23.90 24.18 -6.03
CA LYS A 414 -23.60 24.57 -4.65
C LYS A 414 -22.13 24.31 -4.35
N CYS A 415 -21.64 24.95 -3.29
CA CYS A 415 -20.31 24.71 -2.76
C CYS A 415 -20.02 23.22 -2.59
N VAL A 416 -18.91 22.75 -3.18
CA VAL A 416 -18.41 21.38 -3.04
C VAL A 416 -17.17 21.40 -2.17
N ARG A 417 -17.28 20.83 -0.96
CA ARG A 417 -16.19 20.70 0.00
C ARG A 417 -16.29 19.36 0.71
N HIS A 418 -15.14 18.89 1.19
CA HIS A 418 -15.09 17.79 2.15
C HIS A 418 -15.94 18.12 3.39
N PRO A 419 -16.62 17.15 4.04
CA PRO A 419 -17.47 17.39 5.21
C PRO A 419 -16.83 18.23 6.33
N PHE A 420 -15.54 18.03 6.61
CA PHE A 420 -14.80 18.81 7.61
C PHE A 420 -14.58 20.29 7.25
N SER A 421 -14.70 20.62 5.97
CA SER A 421 -14.47 21.96 5.43
C SER A 421 -15.78 22.62 4.96
N LEU A 422 -16.94 22.02 5.26
CA LEU A 422 -18.22 22.51 4.78
C LEU A 422 -18.55 23.92 5.32
N GLY A 423 -18.14 24.22 6.55
CA GLY A 423 -18.32 25.56 7.13
C GLY A 423 -17.56 26.67 6.39
N LEU A 424 -16.56 26.33 5.57
CA LEU A 424 -15.89 27.32 4.70
C LEU A 424 -16.81 27.84 3.60
N CYS A 425 -17.86 27.09 3.23
CA CYS A 425 -18.82 27.52 2.21
C CYS A 425 -19.66 28.71 2.68
N ASP A 426 -19.97 28.77 3.98
CA ASP A 426 -20.85 29.76 4.59
C ASP A 426 -20.15 31.11 4.82
N ILE A 427 -18.80 31.10 4.85
CA ILE A 427 -17.97 32.30 5.06
C ILE A 427 -17.38 32.85 3.76
N ARG A 428 -17.85 32.38 2.59
CA ARG A 428 -17.39 32.90 1.30
C ARG A 428 -17.81 34.35 1.14
N GLU A 429 -16.84 35.20 0.83
CA GLU A 429 -17.07 36.60 0.48
C GLU A 429 -16.95 36.78 -1.02
N PHE A 430 -18.07 37.16 -1.66
CA PHE A 430 -18.13 37.39 -3.10
C PHE A 430 -17.79 38.84 -3.44
N ASP A 431 -17.13 39.04 -4.58
CA ASP A 431 -16.75 40.35 -5.11
C ASP A 431 -17.03 40.41 -6.62
N GLU A 432 -16.60 41.50 -7.28
CA GLU A 432 -16.84 41.71 -8.72
C GLU A 432 -16.17 40.65 -9.61
N LEU A 433 -15.06 40.05 -9.16
CA LEU A 433 -14.30 39.05 -9.93
C LEU A 433 -14.63 37.62 -9.48
N TYR A 434 -14.83 37.41 -8.18
CA TYR A 434 -15.22 36.13 -7.59
C TYR A 434 -16.72 36.16 -7.24
N THR A 435 -17.55 35.86 -8.23
CA THR A 435 -19.00 35.86 -8.10
C THR A 435 -19.51 34.54 -7.51
N GLU A 436 -20.72 34.55 -6.94
CA GLU A 436 -21.38 33.33 -6.47
C GLU A 436 -21.60 32.31 -7.59
N GLU A 437 -21.91 32.78 -8.80
CA GLU A 437 -22.06 31.93 -9.99
C GLU A 437 -20.76 31.21 -10.32
N LEU A 438 -19.63 31.94 -10.32
CA LEU A 438 -18.31 31.34 -10.55
C LEU A 438 -17.94 30.35 -9.43
N ALA A 439 -18.17 30.70 -8.17
CA ALA A 439 -17.87 29.86 -7.01
C ALA A 439 -18.72 28.59 -6.89
N ASN A 440 -19.88 28.54 -7.55
CA ASN A 440 -20.78 27.39 -7.60
C ASN A 440 -20.79 26.71 -8.98
N SER A 441 -19.87 27.09 -9.86
CA SER A 441 -19.73 26.50 -11.19
C SER A 441 -19.05 25.13 -11.13
N ASN A 442 -19.05 24.41 -12.26
CA ASN A 442 -18.36 23.12 -12.32
C ASN A 442 -16.83 23.28 -12.24
N PHE A 443 -16.16 22.21 -11.82
CA PHE A 443 -14.69 22.14 -11.68
C PHE A 443 -13.93 22.65 -12.92
N ASP A 444 -14.41 22.29 -14.10
CA ASP A 444 -13.76 22.61 -15.38
C ASP A 444 -13.80 24.11 -15.67
N TYR A 445 -14.94 24.75 -15.40
CA TYR A 445 -15.13 26.20 -15.58
C TYR A 445 -14.28 27.01 -14.61
N MET A 446 -14.31 26.66 -13.31
CA MET A 446 -13.46 27.33 -12.31
C MET A 446 -11.97 27.25 -12.67
N THR A 447 -11.52 26.08 -13.16
CA THR A 447 -10.12 25.87 -13.53
C THR A 447 -9.72 26.69 -14.76
N ILE A 448 -10.61 26.79 -15.77
CA ILE A 448 -10.38 27.63 -16.95
C ILE A 448 -10.29 29.11 -16.55
N GLU A 449 -11.20 29.58 -15.70
CA GLU A 449 -11.19 30.96 -15.23
C GLU A 449 -9.91 31.27 -14.43
N LEU A 450 -9.52 30.37 -13.53
CA LEU A 450 -8.25 30.47 -12.80
C LEU A 450 -7.05 30.58 -13.75
N PHE A 451 -6.97 29.71 -14.77
CA PHE A 451 -5.86 29.71 -15.72
C PHE A 451 -5.82 30.99 -16.56
N SER A 452 -6.97 31.51 -16.98
CA SER A 452 -7.05 32.78 -17.69
C SER A 452 -6.46 33.91 -16.83
N LYS A 453 -6.89 34.01 -15.57
CA LYS A 453 -6.45 35.07 -14.66
C LYS A 453 -4.99 34.93 -14.22
N LEU A 454 -4.52 33.70 -14.05
CA LEU A 454 -3.09 33.43 -13.82
C LEU A 454 -2.23 33.86 -15.00
N LYS A 455 -2.68 33.62 -16.24
CA LYS A 455 -1.97 34.04 -17.43
C LYS A 455 -1.87 35.57 -17.53
N ASP A 456 -2.96 36.27 -17.23
CA ASP A 456 -2.96 37.73 -17.14
C ASP A 456 -1.96 38.23 -16.09
N PHE A 457 -1.99 37.64 -14.89
CA PHE A 457 -1.07 37.97 -13.79
C PHE A 457 0.41 37.68 -14.11
N ILE A 458 0.70 36.57 -14.80
CA ILE A 458 2.06 36.21 -15.24
C ILE A 458 2.58 37.18 -16.31
N ASN A 459 1.69 37.67 -17.19
CA ASN A 459 2.07 38.58 -18.27
C ASN A 459 2.30 40.01 -17.79
N ASP A 460 1.61 40.44 -16.73
CA ASP A 460 1.76 41.77 -16.12
C ASP A 460 1.97 41.68 -14.60
N PRO A 461 3.13 41.15 -14.13
CA PRO A 461 3.39 41.01 -12.71
C PRO A 461 3.69 42.38 -12.07
N PRO A 462 3.38 42.56 -10.77
CA PRO A 462 3.65 43.81 -10.06
C PRO A 462 5.13 44.18 -10.10
N GLN A 463 5.42 45.41 -10.52
CA GLN A 463 6.80 45.89 -10.69
C GLN A 463 7.39 46.50 -9.41
N LYS A 464 6.54 46.91 -8.46
CA LYS A 464 6.94 47.50 -7.18
C LYS A 464 7.92 46.60 -6.43
N ARG A 465 8.88 47.21 -5.75
CA ARG A 465 9.89 46.55 -4.91
C ARG A 465 9.81 47.16 -3.53
N TYR A 466 9.85 46.31 -2.51
CA TYR A 466 9.78 46.71 -1.12
C TYR A 466 11.11 46.42 -0.43
N ASN A 467 11.50 47.31 0.47
CA ASN A 467 12.60 47.09 1.39
C ASN A 467 12.11 46.23 2.56
N LEU A 468 12.44 44.94 2.54
CA LEU A 468 12.05 43.99 3.59
C LEU A 468 12.70 44.26 4.96
N THR A 469 13.59 45.25 5.07
CA THR A 469 14.16 45.70 6.35
C THR A 469 13.39 46.88 6.97
N ASP A 470 12.53 47.55 6.20
CA ASP A 470 11.68 48.64 6.66
C ASP A 470 10.29 48.11 7.02
N GLN A 471 9.89 48.29 8.28
CA GLN A 471 8.61 47.80 8.79
C GLN A 471 7.39 48.46 8.10
N GLU A 472 7.49 49.73 7.71
CA GLU A 472 6.40 50.43 7.04
C GLU A 472 6.23 49.93 5.60
N GLU A 473 7.33 49.72 4.86
CA GLU A 473 7.28 49.11 3.53
C GLU A 473 6.80 47.66 3.58
N VAL A 474 7.15 46.89 4.61
CA VAL A 474 6.62 45.53 4.83
C VAL A 474 5.13 45.56 5.14
N ARG A 475 4.64 46.59 5.84
CA ARG A 475 3.20 46.78 6.08
C ARG A 475 2.47 47.17 4.80
N GLU A 476 3.04 48.03 3.98
CA GLU A 476 2.50 48.37 2.67
C GLU A 476 2.46 47.15 1.75
N LEU A 477 3.54 46.35 1.69
CA LEU A 477 3.60 45.07 0.99
C LEU A 477 2.45 44.14 1.40
N TYR A 478 2.20 44.01 2.71
CA TYR A 478 1.11 43.19 3.23
C TYR A 478 -0.26 43.66 2.73
N TYR A 479 -0.52 44.96 2.78
CA TYR A 479 -1.77 45.54 2.28
C TYR A 479 -1.89 45.45 0.75
N ASP A 480 -0.78 45.56 0.02
CA ASP A 480 -0.77 45.43 -1.45
C ASP A 480 -1.03 43.97 -1.86
N ILE A 481 -0.53 42.98 -1.11
CA ILE A 481 -0.86 41.55 -1.30
C ILE A 481 -2.35 41.32 -0.99
N LEU A 482 -2.82 41.79 0.17
CA LEU A 482 -4.21 41.61 0.58
C LEU A 482 -5.19 42.32 -0.33
N GLY A 483 -4.88 43.53 -0.77
CA GLY A 483 -5.71 44.35 -1.63
C GLY A 483 -5.62 43.97 -3.11
N SER A 484 -4.73 43.05 -3.49
CA SER A 484 -4.59 42.62 -4.88
C SER A 484 -5.81 41.80 -5.31
N PRO A 485 -6.62 42.28 -6.28
CA PRO A 485 -7.79 41.54 -6.75
C PRO A 485 -7.41 40.20 -7.39
N TYR A 486 -6.25 40.13 -8.05
CA TYR A 486 -5.72 38.89 -8.63
C TYR A 486 -5.38 37.86 -7.56
N ILE A 487 -4.65 38.25 -6.50
CA ILE A 487 -4.26 37.31 -5.42
C ILE A 487 -5.50 36.80 -4.70
N GLN A 488 -6.45 37.68 -4.38
CA GLN A 488 -7.71 37.26 -3.76
C GLN A 488 -8.47 36.25 -4.63
N LEU A 489 -8.64 36.55 -5.93
CA LEU A 489 -9.34 35.67 -6.86
C LEU A 489 -8.63 34.31 -7.02
N ILE A 490 -7.31 34.31 -7.24
CA ILE A 490 -6.50 33.09 -7.37
C ILE A 490 -6.63 32.24 -6.11
N ARG A 491 -6.58 32.84 -4.92
CA ARG A 491 -6.73 32.14 -3.64
C ARG A 491 -8.12 31.53 -3.50
N LYS A 492 -9.18 32.32 -3.67
CA LYS A 492 -10.58 31.87 -3.53
C LYS A 492 -10.92 30.74 -4.52
N LEU A 493 -10.56 30.90 -5.81
CA LEU A 493 -10.76 29.86 -6.82
C LEU A 493 -9.93 28.60 -6.54
N SER A 494 -8.67 28.76 -6.14
CA SER A 494 -7.83 27.62 -5.77
C SER A 494 -8.49 26.81 -4.67
N GLU A 495 -9.01 27.47 -3.63
CA GLU A 495 -9.68 26.79 -2.55
C GLU A 495 -10.89 25.98 -3.04
N ASP A 496 -11.76 26.53 -3.89
CA ASP A 496 -12.91 25.79 -4.41
C ASP A 496 -12.50 24.59 -5.28
N ILE A 497 -11.52 24.78 -6.17
CA ILE A 497 -10.97 23.71 -7.02
C ILE A 497 -10.36 22.58 -6.15
N ILE A 498 -9.68 22.94 -5.06
CA ILE A 498 -9.17 21.99 -4.07
C ILE A 498 -10.33 21.24 -3.41
N GLY A 499 -11.39 21.94 -3.01
CA GLY A 499 -12.59 21.35 -2.43
C GLY A 499 -13.26 20.32 -3.33
N HIS A 500 -13.41 20.64 -4.61
CA HIS A 500 -13.89 19.71 -5.62
C HIS A 500 -12.99 18.48 -5.76
N THR A 501 -11.67 18.71 -5.79
CA THR A 501 -10.69 17.62 -5.92
C THR A 501 -10.72 16.68 -4.71
N GLU A 502 -10.77 17.23 -3.50
CA GLU A 502 -10.92 16.47 -2.25
C GLU A 502 -12.20 15.62 -2.28
N GLN A 503 -13.32 16.18 -2.73
CA GLN A 503 -14.58 15.46 -2.83
C GLN A 503 -14.55 14.37 -3.91
N MET A 504 -13.93 14.62 -5.06
CA MET A 504 -13.71 13.61 -6.11
C MET A 504 -12.86 12.45 -5.56
N ASN A 505 -11.78 12.75 -4.83
CA ASN A 505 -10.96 11.74 -4.20
C ASN A 505 -11.76 10.91 -3.19
N GLN A 506 -12.56 11.56 -2.33
CA GLN A 506 -13.39 10.86 -1.36
C GLN A 506 -14.40 9.92 -2.03
N LEU A 507 -15.15 10.41 -3.03
CA LEU A 507 -16.13 9.60 -3.76
C LEU A 507 -15.45 8.43 -4.50
N GLY A 508 -14.28 8.68 -5.08
CA GLY A 508 -13.49 7.66 -5.76
C GLY A 508 -12.97 6.58 -4.81
N ILE A 509 -12.47 6.97 -3.64
CA ILE A 509 -12.02 6.04 -2.60
C ILE A 509 -13.20 5.20 -2.10
N SER A 510 -14.32 5.83 -1.74
CA SER A 510 -15.51 5.09 -1.28
C SER A 510 -16.07 4.16 -2.35
N TYR A 511 -15.98 4.53 -3.63
CA TYR A 511 -16.32 3.62 -4.72
C TYR A 511 -15.36 2.42 -4.78
N LEU A 512 -14.05 2.66 -4.71
CA LEU A 512 -13.05 1.59 -4.71
C LEU A 512 -13.22 0.64 -3.51
N GLU A 513 -13.50 1.16 -2.32
CA GLU A 513 -13.79 0.34 -1.13
C GLU A 513 -15.01 -0.55 -1.33
N ASN A 514 -16.13 0.04 -1.79
CA ASN A 514 -17.35 -0.70 -2.08
C ASN A 514 -17.13 -1.77 -3.14
N GLU A 515 -16.36 -1.47 -4.18
CA GLU A 515 -16.07 -2.45 -5.22
C GLU A 515 -15.08 -3.54 -4.77
N ILE A 516 -14.12 -3.23 -3.89
CA ILE A 516 -13.26 -4.23 -3.23
C ILE A 516 -14.12 -5.20 -2.41
N ASP A 517 -15.09 -4.69 -1.66
CA ASP A 517 -15.98 -5.52 -0.83
C ASP A 517 -16.89 -6.41 -1.69
N LYS A 518 -17.50 -5.85 -2.75
CA LYS A 518 -18.25 -6.63 -3.74
C LYS A 518 -17.37 -7.70 -4.38
N TYR A 519 -16.14 -7.35 -4.75
CA TYR A 519 -15.18 -8.25 -5.35
C TYR A 519 -14.85 -9.42 -4.42
N LYS A 520 -14.59 -9.13 -3.14
CA LYS A 520 -14.35 -10.14 -2.10
C LYS A 520 -15.54 -11.08 -1.99
N GLU A 521 -16.77 -10.56 -1.94
CA GLU A 521 -17.99 -11.37 -1.89
C GLU A 521 -18.14 -12.26 -3.13
N ILE A 522 -18.03 -11.69 -4.33
CA ILE A 522 -18.11 -12.43 -5.60
C ILE A 522 -17.05 -13.54 -5.65
N THR A 523 -15.81 -13.24 -5.26
CA THR A 523 -14.72 -14.21 -5.25
C THR A 523 -15.00 -15.38 -4.30
N ILE A 524 -15.54 -15.10 -3.11
CA ILE A 524 -15.96 -16.14 -2.15
C ILE A 524 -17.10 -17.00 -2.72
N ILE A 525 -18.10 -16.38 -3.35
CA ILE A 525 -19.23 -17.09 -3.98
C ILE A 525 -18.72 -17.99 -5.12
N CYS A 526 -17.83 -17.47 -5.96
CA CYS A 526 -17.18 -18.23 -7.03
C CYS A 526 -16.40 -19.41 -6.47
N HIS A 527 -15.61 -19.22 -5.40
CA HIS A 527 -14.90 -20.31 -4.73
C HIS A 527 -15.85 -21.38 -4.19
N ALA A 528 -16.87 -20.98 -3.43
CA ALA A 528 -17.85 -21.91 -2.85
C ALA A 528 -18.57 -22.72 -3.95
N THR A 529 -18.99 -22.05 -5.02
CA THR A 529 -19.66 -22.67 -6.16
C THR A 529 -18.73 -23.65 -6.88
N SER A 530 -17.50 -23.23 -7.20
CA SER A 530 -16.48 -24.10 -7.79
C SER A 530 -16.20 -25.32 -6.94
N SER A 531 -16.04 -25.17 -5.62
CA SER A 531 -15.80 -26.28 -4.69
C SER A 531 -16.97 -27.28 -4.64
N ILE A 532 -18.22 -26.80 -4.62
CA ILE A 532 -19.41 -27.66 -4.65
C ILE A 532 -19.46 -28.44 -5.97
N ILE A 533 -19.21 -27.79 -7.11
CA ILE A 533 -19.21 -28.46 -8.42
C ILE A 533 -18.07 -29.48 -8.51
N ILE A 534 -16.87 -29.16 -8.00
CA ILE A 534 -15.75 -30.11 -7.92
C ILE A 534 -16.15 -31.32 -7.07
N PHE A 535 -16.78 -31.12 -5.92
CA PHE A 535 -17.25 -32.23 -5.08
C PHE A 535 -18.28 -33.11 -5.79
N ILE A 536 -19.29 -32.51 -6.43
CA ILE A 536 -20.31 -33.23 -7.19
C ILE A 536 -19.67 -34.01 -8.34
N THR A 537 -18.82 -33.37 -9.13
CA THR A 537 -18.14 -34.02 -10.26
C THR A 537 -17.21 -35.13 -9.78
N PHE A 538 -16.46 -34.94 -8.69
CA PHE A 538 -15.65 -35.99 -8.08
C PHE A 538 -16.49 -37.22 -7.69
N TYR A 539 -17.66 -37.01 -7.08
CA TYR A 539 -18.57 -38.09 -6.72
C TYR A 539 -19.02 -38.90 -7.95
N PHE A 540 -19.40 -38.23 -9.04
CA PHE A 540 -19.87 -38.88 -10.25
C PHE A 540 -18.76 -39.54 -11.08
N PHE A 541 -17.62 -38.86 -11.25
CA PHE A 541 -16.54 -39.27 -12.15
C PHE A 541 -15.48 -40.14 -11.48
N VAL A 542 -15.29 -40.04 -10.16
CA VAL A 542 -14.27 -40.80 -9.43
C VAL A 542 -14.90 -41.82 -8.48
N THR A 543 -15.76 -41.36 -7.55
CA THR A 543 -16.28 -42.24 -6.49
C THR A 543 -17.14 -43.38 -7.06
N ARG A 544 -18.02 -43.10 -8.03
CA ARG A 544 -18.86 -44.14 -8.65
C ARG A 544 -18.04 -45.22 -9.39
N PRO A 545 -17.09 -44.87 -10.28
CA PRO A 545 -16.21 -45.87 -10.90
C PRO A 545 -15.37 -46.67 -9.90
N VAL A 546 -14.77 -46.02 -8.89
CA VAL A 546 -13.99 -46.71 -7.85
C VAL A 546 -14.86 -47.70 -7.08
N LYS A 547 -16.09 -47.33 -6.68
CA LYS A 547 -17.03 -48.26 -6.04
C LYS A 547 -17.40 -49.44 -6.94
N LYS A 548 -17.52 -49.24 -8.26
CA LYS A 548 -17.74 -50.34 -9.20
C LYS A 548 -16.54 -51.28 -9.29
N GLN A 549 -15.33 -50.73 -9.31
CA GLN A 549 -14.08 -51.51 -9.33
C GLN A 549 -13.88 -52.31 -8.04
N LEU A 550 -14.10 -51.70 -6.87
CA LEU A 550 -14.05 -52.40 -5.59
C LEU A 550 -15.01 -53.59 -5.54
N ARG A 551 -16.25 -53.43 -6.04
CA ARG A 551 -17.19 -54.56 -6.14
C ARG A 551 -16.73 -55.66 -7.08
N ALA A 552 -16.03 -55.32 -8.16
CA ALA A 552 -15.45 -56.32 -9.07
C ALA A 552 -14.32 -57.09 -8.39
N ILE A 553 -13.47 -56.41 -7.60
CA ILE A 553 -12.42 -57.02 -6.78
C ILE A 553 -13.02 -57.91 -5.68
N ASP A 554 -14.06 -57.47 -4.99
CA ASP A 554 -14.77 -58.26 -3.99
C ASP A 554 -15.37 -59.53 -4.62
N CYS A 555 -15.97 -59.40 -5.81
CA CYS A 555 -16.50 -60.53 -6.57
C CYS A 555 -15.40 -61.52 -6.96
N LEU A 556 -14.27 -61.02 -7.47
CA LEU A 556 -13.12 -61.85 -7.82
C LEU A 556 -12.59 -62.60 -6.60
N THR A 557 -12.52 -61.91 -5.46
CA THR A 557 -12.07 -62.49 -4.18
C THR A 557 -13.02 -63.62 -3.76
N ASN A 558 -14.34 -63.41 -3.85
CA ASN A 558 -15.34 -64.43 -3.54
C ASN A 558 -15.28 -65.63 -4.50
N VAL A 559 -15.13 -65.39 -5.80
CA VAL A 559 -14.97 -66.46 -6.81
C VAL A 559 -13.71 -67.27 -6.50
N THR A 560 -12.60 -66.59 -6.22
CA THR A 560 -11.32 -67.23 -5.88
C THR A 560 -11.44 -68.14 -4.65
N PHE A 561 -12.13 -67.68 -3.59
CA PHE A 561 -12.35 -68.48 -2.39
C PHE A 561 -13.38 -69.61 -2.57
N SER A 562 -14.20 -69.55 -3.61
CA SER A 562 -15.20 -70.59 -3.91
C SER A 562 -14.60 -71.79 -4.66
N ILE A 563 -13.42 -71.65 -5.26
CA ILE A 563 -12.76 -72.74 -5.97
C ILE A 563 -12.07 -73.68 -4.96
N PRO A 564 -12.37 -74.99 -4.95
CA PRO A 564 -11.72 -75.95 -4.07
C PRO A 564 -10.19 -75.95 -4.24
N SER A 565 -9.47 -76.07 -3.12
CA SER A 565 -8.00 -76.07 -3.10
C SER A 565 -7.38 -77.16 -3.98
N SER A 566 -8.08 -78.27 -4.18
CA SER A 566 -7.68 -79.35 -5.08
C SER A 566 -7.61 -78.89 -6.55
N ILE A 567 -8.58 -78.08 -7.00
CA ILE A 567 -8.62 -77.52 -8.35
C ILE A 567 -7.51 -76.48 -8.50
N ILE A 568 -7.34 -75.58 -7.52
CA ILE A 568 -6.27 -74.57 -7.49
C ILE A 568 -4.89 -75.24 -7.65
N ASN A 569 -4.63 -76.30 -6.88
CA ASN A 569 -3.34 -77.01 -6.96
C ASN A 569 -3.14 -77.78 -8.28
N SER A 570 -4.22 -78.16 -8.95
CA SER A 570 -4.17 -78.87 -10.24
C SER A 570 -4.05 -77.94 -11.46
N ALA A 571 -4.30 -76.64 -11.28
CA ALA A 571 -4.34 -75.64 -12.34
C ALA A 571 -3.24 -74.57 -12.14
N PRO A 572 -2.06 -74.73 -12.77
CA PRO A 572 -0.90 -73.85 -12.56
C PRO A 572 -1.21 -72.37 -12.81
N LYS A 573 -1.98 -72.07 -13.86
CA LYS A 573 -2.40 -70.71 -14.21
C LYS A 573 -3.28 -70.06 -13.15
N LEU A 574 -4.22 -70.83 -12.59
CA LEU A 574 -5.10 -70.33 -11.54
C LEU A 574 -4.32 -70.10 -10.25
N LYS A 575 -3.41 -71.02 -9.90
CA LYS A 575 -2.50 -70.86 -8.77
C LYS A 575 -1.62 -69.62 -8.94
N ASN A 576 -1.02 -69.43 -10.12
CA ASN A 576 -0.22 -68.25 -10.44
C ASN A 576 -1.02 -66.96 -10.36
N PHE A 577 -2.28 -66.98 -10.82
CA PHE A 577 -3.18 -65.84 -10.72
C PHE A 577 -3.52 -65.49 -9.26
N ILE A 578 -3.73 -66.47 -8.39
CA ILE A 578 -3.99 -66.23 -6.96
C ILE A 578 -2.76 -65.67 -6.25
N GLU A 579 -1.57 -66.20 -6.56
CA GLU A 579 -0.31 -65.80 -5.92
C GLU A 579 0.20 -64.45 -6.43
N ASN A 580 0.09 -64.20 -7.74
CA ASN A 580 0.76 -63.09 -8.43
C ASN A 580 -0.18 -62.14 -9.20
N GLY A 581 -1.49 -62.41 -9.22
CA GLY A 581 -2.49 -61.56 -9.88
C GLY A 581 -2.46 -61.59 -11.41
N LYS A 582 -1.86 -62.62 -12.03
CA LYS A 582 -1.76 -62.79 -13.49
C LYS A 582 -2.03 -64.23 -13.93
N LEU A 583 -2.82 -64.43 -14.99
CA LEU A 583 -3.10 -65.75 -15.57
C LEU A 583 -2.00 -66.28 -16.50
N GLU A 584 -1.06 -65.43 -16.93
CA GLU A 584 0.03 -65.82 -17.82
C GLU A 584 1.08 -66.67 -17.09
N ASP A 585 1.58 -67.72 -17.74
CA ASP A 585 2.70 -68.51 -17.23
C ASP A 585 3.98 -67.65 -17.33
N SER A 586 4.59 -67.33 -16.19
CA SER A 586 5.84 -66.56 -16.10
C SER A 586 7.05 -67.31 -16.64
#